data_AF-A0A7C2Q3U3-F1
#
_entry.id   AF-A0A7C2Q3U3-F1
#
_cell.length_a   1.000
_cell.length_b   1.000
_cell.length_c   1.000
_cell.angle_alpha   90.00
_cell.angle_beta   90.00
_cell.angle_gamma   90.00
#
_symmetry.space_group_name_H-M   'P 1'
#
loop_
_entity.id
_entity.type
_entity.pdbx_description
1 polymer ?
#
loop_
_entity_poly.entity_id
_entity_poly.type
_entity_poly.pdbx_seq_one_letter_code
_entity_poly.pdbx_strand_id
1 'polypeptide(L)'
;MRSRWLHLLFMAVVATLLTALMPAVPAQAQNRICFNEVPDCIEGRFAEYWQQNGGLPVFGFPITPAFQQEVEGKVRLVQIFERNRFELHPENARPYDVLLGRLGDDLLQRRGTPWQNEPKAPTTSQAGCRYFAQTQHLVCDAFLRYWQSHGLDFDGRRGFSEAESLALFGLPLTEPRLETNSSGDTVLTQWFERARFELHTNLGPDVVLLGLLGREAFAPQPPQPAPPPAPADPCADIPAPINGEITTACITDNVTEIAAGGFGFTPGERVGTYITQVETGQVVGLEVVGDNTADADGFYGLIILGPNLLPKGLYALTMEGVQSGFKVIVYFKRV
;
A
#
# COMPACT_ATOMS: atom_id res chain seq x y z
N MET A 1 -27.38 -31.64 62.07
CA MET A 1 -27.94 -30.99 60.85
C MET A 1 -27.45 -29.56 60.61
N ARG A 2 -27.15 -28.72 61.63
CA ARG A 2 -26.70 -27.32 61.43
C ARG A 2 -25.32 -27.12 60.75
N SER A 3 -24.35 -28.01 60.96
CA SER A 3 -22.99 -27.85 60.39
C SER A 3 -22.91 -28.10 58.87
N ARG A 4 -23.74 -29.00 58.32
CA ARG A 4 -23.76 -29.29 56.86
C ARG A 4 -24.27 -28.10 56.03
N TRP A 5 -25.15 -27.27 56.59
CA TRP A 5 -25.69 -26.08 55.92
C TRP A 5 -24.69 -24.91 55.91
N LEU A 6 -23.87 -24.75 56.95
CA LEU A 6 -22.79 -23.74 56.96
C LEU A 6 -21.69 -24.08 55.94
N HIS A 7 -21.32 -25.35 55.76
CA HIS A 7 -20.31 -25.73 54.77
C HIS A 7 -20.79 -25.54 53.32
N LEU A 8 -22.07 -25.78 53.05
CA LEU A 8 -22.67 -25.54 51.72
C LEU A 8 -22.79 -24.04 51.41
N LEU A 9 -23.17 -23.21 52.39
CA LEU A 9 -23.17 -21.75 52.26
C LEU A 9 -21.75 -21.19 52.07
N PHE A 10 -20.77 -21.70 52.80
CA PHE A 10 -19.37 -21.26 52.66
C PHE A 10 -18.77 -21.65 51.31
N MET A 11 -19.02 -22.86 50.80
CA MET A 11 -18.59 -23.24 49.44
C MET A 11 -19.30 -22.41 48.36
N ALA A 12 -20.59 -22.10 48.51
CA ALA A 12 -21.32 -21.28 47.55
C ALA A 12 -20.83 -19.83 47.51
N VAL A 13 -20.47 -19.25 48.67
CA VAL A 13 -19.89 -17.90 48.78
C VAL A 13 -18.45 -17.88 48.24
N VAL A 14 -17.64 -18.90 48.51
CA VAL A 14 -16.29 -19.01 47.93
C VAL A 14 -16.34 -19.21 46.41
N ALA A 15 -17.27 -20.01 45.88
CA ALA A 15 -17.45 -20.20 44.44
C ALA A 15 -17.97 -18.96 43.71
N THR A 16 -18.77 -18.11 44.38
CA THR A 16 -19.23 -16.82 43.82
C THR A 16 -18.20 -15.70 43.96
N LEU A 17 -17.31 -15.75 44.96
CA LEU A 17 -16.16 -14.84 45.05
C LEU A 17 -15.04 -15.20 44.06
N LEU A 18 -14.92 -16.46 43.64
CA LEU A 18 -13.92 -16.90 42.66
C LEU A 18 -14.29 -16.58 41.20
N THR A 19 -15.56 -16.38 40.86
CA THR A 19 -15.97 -15.95 39.52
C THR A 19 -15.84 -14.44 39.29
N ALA A 20 -15.80 -13.63 40.35
CA ALA A 20 -15.65 -12.16 40.28
C ALA A 20 -14.21 -11.67 40.06
N LEU A 21 -13.22 -12.58 40.04
CA LEU A 21 -11.80 -12.29 39.88
C LEU A 21 -11.25 -12.67 38.50
N MET A 22 -12.11 -13.02 37.53
CA MET A 22 -11.64 -13.13 36.14
C MET A 22 -11.35 -11.73 35.61
N PRO A 23 -10.09 -11.39 35.28
CA PRO A 23 -9.83 -10.15 34.56
C PRO A 23 -10.62 -10.21 33.26
N ALA A 24 -11.45 -9.20 33.03
CA ALA A 24 -12.01 -8.99 31.70
C ALA A 24 -10.82 -8.83 30.76
N VAL A 25 -10.59 -9.83 29.90
CA VAL A 25 -9.65 -9.65 28.79
C VAL A 25 -10.22 -8.46 28.02
N PRO A 26 -9.51 -7.33 27.91
CA PRO A 26 -10.01 -6.24 27.10
C PRO A 26 -10.22 -6.85 25.71
N ALA A 27 -11.43 -6.70 25.16
CA ALA A 27 -11.63 -6.95 23.76
C ALA A 27 -10.67 -6.01 23.03
N GLN A 28 -9.47 -6.47 22.70
CA GLN A 28 -8.62 -5.78 21.75
C GLN A 28 -9.52 -5.61 20.54
N ALA A 29 -9.89 -4.36 20.26
CA ALA A 29 -10.53 -4.02 19.00
C ALA A 29 -9.67 -4.71 17.95
N GLN A 30 -10.21 -5.76 17.31
CA GLN A 30 -9.47 -6.49 16.29
C GLN A 30 -9.03 -5.43 15.30
N ASN A 31 -7.72 -5.22 15.15
CA ASN A 31 -7.23 -4.20 14.24
C ASN A 31 -7.75 -4.58 12.85
N ARG A 32 -8.83 -3.91 12.42
CA ARG A 32 -9.65 -4.28 11.27
C ARG A 32 -9.86 -3.04 10.43
N ILE A 33 -9.45 -3.12 9.18
CA ILE A 33 -9.54 -2.07 8.19
C ILE A 33 -10.47 -2.57 7.11
N CYS A 34 -11.62 -1.93 6.97
CA CYS A 34 -12.59 -2.22 5.92
C CYS A 34 -12.76 -0.99 5.04
N PHE A 35 -13.12 -1.24 3.79
CA PHE A 35 -13.36 -0.21 2.79
C PHE A 35 -14.76 -0.46 2.22
N ASN A 36 -15.44 0.58 1.73
CA ASN A 36 -16.76 0.37 1.11
C ASN A 36 -16.63 -0.06 -0.36
N GLU A 37 -15.47 0.18 -0.97
CA GLU A 37 -15.16 -0.13 -2.36
C GLU A 37 -14.95 -1.64 -2.56
N VAL A 38 -14.52 -2.37 -1.52
CA VAL A 38 -14.24 -3.81 -1.59
C VAL A 38 -14.88 -4.54 -0.41
N PRO A 39 -15.38 -5.78 -0.61
CA PRO A 39 -16.04 -6.53 0.45
C PRO A 39 -15.07 -7.06 1.52
N ASP A 40 -13.78 -7.18 1.16
CA ASP A 40 -12.76 -7.77 2.00
C ASP A 40 -12.16 -6.74 2.96
N CYS A 41 -11.93 -7.17 4.20
CA CYS A 41 -11.24 -6.38 5.21
C CYS A 41 -9.84 -6.93 5.46
N ILE A 42 -8.98 -6.07 6.00
CA ILE A 42 -7.65 -6.42 6.48
C ILE A 42 -7.74 -6.56 7.99
N GLU A 43 -7.24 -7.65 8.56
CA GLU A 43 -7.37 -7.93 9.99
C GLU A 43 -6.04 -8.30 10.66
N GLY A 44 -5.97 -8.05 11.97
CA GLY A 44 -4.89 -8.50 12.85
C GLY A 44 -3.51 -8.02 12.41
N ARG A 45 -2.56 -8.96 12.31
CA ARG A 45 -1.16 -8.63 11.98
C ARG A 45 -1.02 -8.00 10.60
N PHE A 46 -1.84 -8.39 9.63
CA PHE A 46 -1.82 -7.78 8.29
C PHE A 46 -2.33 -6.34 8.31
N ALA A 47 -3.33 -6.01 9.14
CA ALA A 47 -3.78 -4.62 9.30
C ALA A 47 -2.70 -3.74 9.91
N GLU A 48 -2.01 -4.24 10.96
CA GLU A 48 -0.86 -3.54 11.57
C GLU A 48 0.25 -3.30 10.53
N TYR A 49 0.61 -4.35 9.77
CA TYR A 49 1.67 -4.27 8.78
C TYR A 49 1.32 -3.32 7.63
N TRP A 50 0.08 -3.38 7.14
CA TRP A 50 -0.41 -2.51 6.06
C TRP A 50 -0.35 -1.04 6.48
N GLN A 51 -0.83 -0.70 7.69
CA GLN A 51 -0.79 0.68 8.21
C GLN A 51 0.63 1.20 8.39
N GLN A 52 1.53 0.37 8.92
CA GLN A 52 2.92 0.75 9.18
C GLN A 52 3.71 1.00 7.90
N ASN A 53 3.44 0.25 6.83
CA ASN A 53 4.27 0.24 5.62
C ASN A 53 3.65 1.01 4.45
N GLY A 54 2.91 2.08 4.76
CA GLY A 54 2.41 3.03 3.76
C GLY A 54 1.02 2.73 3.20
N GLY A 55 0.37 1.65 3.62
CA GLY A 55 -1.05 1.41 3.40
C GLY A 55 -1.50 1.43 1.93
N LEU A 56 -2.57 2.18 1.65
CA LEU A 56 -3.29 2.11 0.39
C LEU A 56 -2.43 2.48 -0.83
N PRO A 57 -1.58 3.53 -0.79
CA PRO A 57 -0.72 3.84 -1.91
C PRO A 57 0.37 2.80 -2.20
N VAL A 58 0.77 2.01 -1.21
CA VAL A 58 1.81 0.99 -1.38
C VAL A 58 1.21 -0.35 -1.80
N PHE A 59 0.19 -0.83 -1.07
CA PHE A 59 -0.35 -2.18 -1.26
C PHE A 59 -1.66 -2.20 -2.05
N GLY A 60 -2.41 -1.10 -2.04
CA GLY A 60 -3.79 -1.06 -2.53
C GLY A 60 -4.77 -1.77 -1.60
N PHE A 61 -5.97 -1.99 -2.12
CA PHE A 61 -7.04 -2.70 -1.41
C PHE A 61 -6.74 -4.21 -1.23
N PRO A 62 -7.31 -4.86 -0.21
CA PRO A 62 -7.42 -6.31 -0.21
C PRO A 62 -8.33 -6.74 -1.38
N ILE A 63 -7.93 -7.78 -2.10
CA ILE A 63 -8.74 -8.38 -3.17
C ILE A 63 -9.21 -9.80 -2.82
N THR A 64 -8.86 -10.25 -1.61
CA THR A 64 -9.27 -11.53 -1.02
C THR A 64 -9.42 -11.35 0.49
N PRO A 65 -10.23 -12.19 1.17
CA PRO A 65 -10.08 -12.39 2.61
C PRO A 65 -8.73 -13.07 2.88
N ALA A 66 -8.25 -13.06 4.13
CA ALA A 66 -7.08 -13.85 4.48
C ALA A 66 -7.41 -15.37 4.43
N PHE A 67 -6.55 -16.18 3.82
CA PHE A 67 -6.74 -17.62 3.64
C PHE A 67 -5.43 -18.40 3.83
N GLN A 68 -5.52 -19.70 4.04
CA GLN A 68 -4.36 -20.58 4.16
C GLN A 68 -3.88 -21.01 2.78
N GLN A 69 -2.59 -20.82 2.48
CA GLN A 69 -1.96 -21.24 1.23
C GLN A 69 -0.61 -21.89 1.50
N GLU A 70 -0.27 -22.92 0.74
CA GLU A 70 1.10 -23.44 0.74
C GLU A 70 2.03 -22.47 0.02
N VAL A 71 3.05 -21.99 0.74
CA VAL A 71 4.12 -21.16 0.26
C VAL A 71 5.42 -21.86 0.64
N GLU A 72 6.32 -22.13 -0.31
CA GLU A 72 7.62 -22.78 -0.03
C GLU A 72 7.52 -24.07 0.84
N GLY A 73 6.51 -24.90 0.59
CA GLY A 73 6.30 -26.16 1.32
C GLY A 73 5.76 -26.00 2.75
N LYS A 74 5.35 -24.80 3.15
CA LYS A 74 4.66 -24.55 4.43
C LYS A 74 3.33 -23.87 4.21
N VAL A 75 2.30 -24.32 4.93
CA VAL A 75 1.01 -23.62 4.97
C VAL A 75 1.16 -22.33 5.75
N ARG A 76 0.82 -21.20 5.12
CA ARG A 76 0.88 -19.86 5.70
C ARG A 76 -0.46 -19.15 5.54
N LEU A 77 -0.76 -18.26 6.49
CA LEU A 77 -1.83 -17.30 6.30
C LEU A 77 -1.37 -16.29 5.25
N VAL A 78 -2.20 -16.08 4.25
CA VAL A 78 -1.94 -15.24 3.09
C VAL A 78 -3.12 -14.31 2.87
N GLN A 79 -2.86 -13.08 2.43
CA GLN A 79 -3.89 -12.20 1.89
C GLN A 79 -3.35 -11.50 0.65
N ILE A 80 -4.16 -11.46 -0.41
CA ILE A 80 -3.82 -10.77 -1.64
C ILE A 80 -4.36 -9.35 -1.60
N PHE A 81 -3.52 -8.40 -1.97
CA PHE A 81 -3.83 -6.99 -2.17
C PHE A 81 -3.65 -6.64 -3.64
N GLU A 82 -4.03 -5.44 -4.06
CA GLU A 82 -3.94 -5.05 -5.47
C GLU A 82 -2.51 -5.13 -6.03
N ARG A 83 -1.51 -4.77 -5.23
CA ARG A 83 -0.10 -4.71 -5.66
C ARG A 83 0.77 -5.84 -5.11
N ASN A 84 0.40 -6.41 -3.95
CA ASN A 84 1.25 -7.37 -3.24
C ASN A 84 0.46 -8.54 -2.66
N ARG A 85 1.18 -9.62 -2.33
CA ARG A 85 0.68 -10.74 -1.52
C ARG A 85 1.37 -10.69 -0.17
N PHE A 86 0.60 -10.64 0.91
CA PHE A 86 1.16 -10.77 2.27
C PHE A 86 1.20 -12.22 2.67
N GLU A 87 2.29 -12.62 3.32
CA GLU A 87 2.54 -13.96 3.81
C GLU A 87 2.92 -13.85 5.29
N LEU A 88 2.23 -14.56 6.18
CA LEU A 88 2.55 -14.59 7.61
C LEU A 88 3.57 -15.71 7.90
N HIS A 89 4.73 -15.32 8.41
CA HIS A 89 5.84 -16.16 8.84
C HIS A 89 6.00 -16.05 10.37
N PRO A 90 5.17 -16.75 11.16
CA PRO A 90 5.20 -16.65 12.62
C PRO A 90 6.52 -17.15 13.24
N GLU A 91 7.34 -17.88 12.47
CA GLU A 91 8.68 -18.27 12.88
C GLU A 91 9.69 -17.10 12.95
N ASN A 92 9.40 -15.98 12.29
CA ASN A 92 10.26 -14.81 12.28
C ASN A 92 9.86 -13.83 13.40
N ALA A 93 10.85 -13.12 13.94
CA ALA A 93 10.57 -12.01 14.86
C ALA A 93 10.04 -10.80 14.07
N ARG A 94 9.12 -10.02 14.68
CA ARG A 94 8.70 -8.72 14.16
C ARG A 94 9.92 -7.80 13.93
N PRO A 95 9.94 -6.98 12.86
CA PRO A 95 8.87 -6.79 11.87
C PRO A 95 8.86 -7.78 10.69
N TYR A 96 9.71 -8.81 10.68
CA TYR A 96 9.92 -9.75 9.56
C TYR A 96 8.95 -10.96 9.55
N ASP A 97 7.95 -10.93 10.41
CA ASP A 97 6.90 -11.95 10.51
C ASP A 97 5.82 -11.80 9.43
N VAL A 98 5.80 -10.70 8.69
CA VAL A 98 5.03 -10.56 7.45
C VAL A 98 6.01 -10.31 6.31
N LEU A 99 5.96 -11.16 5.28
CA LEU A 99 6.78 -11.03 4.09
C LEU A 99 5.88 -10.79 2.87
N LEU A 100 6.45 -10.14 1.86
CA LEU A 100 5.81 -9.93 0.57
C LEU A 100 6.17 -11.06 -0.39
N GLY A 101 5.15 -11.70 -0.95
CA GLY A 101 5.30 -12.74 -1.96
C GLY A 101 5.91 -12.20 -3.26
N ARG A 102 6.62 -13.06 -3.98
CA ARG A 102 7.37 -12.72 -5.20
C ARG A 102 6.46 -12.66 -6.44
N LEU A 103 5.42 -11.82 -6.39
CA LEU A 103 4.41 -11.73 -7.46
C LEU A 103 4.97 -11.35 -8.83
N GLY A 104 6.07 -10.60 -8.89
CA GLY A 104 6.71 -10.29 -10.16
C GLY A 104 7.30 -11.54 -10.79
N ASP A 105 8.05 -12.34 -10.03
CA ASP A 105 8.58 -13.64 -10.49
C ASP A 105 7.43 -14.59 -10.89
N ASP A 106 6.41 -14.72 -10.03
CA ASP A 106 5.25 -15.58 -10.28
C ASP A 106 4.59 -15.25 -11.63
N LEU A 107 4.40 -13.96 -11.95
CA LEU A 107 3.79 -13.52 -13.20
C LEU A 107 4.71 -13.71 -14.41
N LEU A 108 6.01 -13.46 -14.27
CA LEU A 108 7.01 -13.74 -15.31
C LEU A 108 7.01 -15.22 -15.71
N GLN A 109 6.93 -16.11 -14.73
CA GLN A 109 6.82 -17.56 -14.97
C GLN A 109 5.50 -17.92 -15.66
N ARG A 110 4.36 -17.41 -15.16
CA ARG A 110 3.04 -17.69 -15.74
C ARG A 110 2.91 -17.23 -17.19
N ARG A 111 3.52 -16.09 -17.55
CA ARG A 111 3.51 -15.58 -18.94
C ARG A 111 4.53 -16.26 -19.86
N GLY A 112 5.27 -17.26 -19.37
CA GLY A 112 6.24 -18.03 -20.16
C GLY A 112 7.56 -17.31 -20.43
N THR A 113 7.90 -16.26 -19.67
CA THR A 113 9.19 -15.55 -19.76
C THR A 113 9.87 -15.54 -18.38
N PRO A 114 10.26 -16.72 -17.87
CA PRO A 114 10.98 -16.79 -16.60
C PRO A 114 12.25 -15.93 -16.65
N TRP A 115 12.47 -15.14 -15.62
CA TRP A 115 13.52 -14.11 -15.60
C TRP A 115 14.94 -14.68 -15.72
N GLN A 116 15.12 -15.96 -15.39
CA GLN A 116 16.39 -16.67 -15.56
C GLN A 116 16.85 -16.69 -17.03
N ASN A 117 15.90 -16.57 -17.97
CA ASN A 117 16.15 -16.52 -19.41
C ASN A 117 16.25 -15.09 -19.96
N GLU A 118 16.01 -14.06 -19.13
CA GLU A 118 16.11 -12.67 -19.57
C GLU A 118 17.57 -12.29 -19.85
N PRO A 119 17.83 -11.44 -20.86
CA PRO A 119 19.18 -10.95 -21.14
C PRO A 119 19.80 -10.27 -19.92
N LYS A 120 21.04 -10.62 -19.60
CA LYS A 120 21.77 -10.04 -18.47
C LYS A 120 22.38 -8.70 -18.85
N ALA A 121 22.41 -7.78 -17.89
CA ALA A 121 23.08 -6.51 -18.06
C ALA A 121 24.59 -6.71 -18.29
N PRO A 122 25.23 -5.82 -19.06
CA PRO A 122 26.69 -5.78 -19.12
C PRO A 122 27.25 -5.45 -17.74
N THR A 123 28.38 -6.07 -17.38
CA THR A 123 29.08 -5.84 -16.10
C THR A 123 29.87 -4.51 -16.07
N THR A 124 29.78 -3.71 -17.12
CA THR A 124 30.44 -2.41 -17.21
C THR A 124 29.75 -1.40 -16.30
N SER A 125 30.54 -0.67 -15.52
CA SER A 125 30.04 0.44 -14.72
C SER A 125 29.33 1.47 -15.60
N GLN A 126 28.07 1.74 -15.31
CA GLN A 126 27.25 2.74 -15.98
C GLN A 126 26.85 3.83 -14.98
N ALA A 127 27.15 5.10 -15.31
CA ALA A 127 26.78 6.22 -14.47
C ALA A 127 25.25 6.30 -14.32
N GLY A 128 24.76 6.59 -13.12
CA GLY A 128 23.32 6.65 -12.83
C GLY A 128 22.63 5.29 -12.69
N CYS A 129 23.39 4.19 -12.72
CA CYS A 129 22.87 2.84 -12.61
C CYS A 129 23.48 2.06 -11.44
N ARG A 130 22.72 1.11 -10.92
CA ARG A 130 23.15 0.14 -9.92
C ARG A 130 23.04 -1.27 -10.48
N TYR A 131 24.13 -2.03 -10.39
CA TYR A 131 24.17 -3.45 -10.78
C TYR A 131 23.84 -4.36 -9.61
N PHE A 132 22.96 -5.34 -9.83
CA PHE A 132 22.57 -6.36 -8.87
C PHE A 132 23.17 -7.70 -9.27
N ALA A 133 24.28 -8.09 -8.63
CA ALA A 133 25.03 -9.29 -9.00
C ALA A 133 24.24 -10.60 -8.86
N GLN A 134 23.27 -10.64 -7.95
CA GLN A 134 22.43 -11.79 -7.66
C GLN A 134 21.55 -12.19 -8.86
N THR A 135 21.06 -11.20 -9.62
CA THR A 135 20.19 -11.43 -10.79
C THR A 135 20.83 -11.02 -12.11
N GLN A 136 21.96 -10.30 -12.03
CA GLN A 136 22.74 -9.75 -13.14
C GLN A 136 21.98 -8.72 -13.97
N HIS A 137 21.22 -7.84 -13.29
CA HIS A 137 20.44 -6.77 -13.90
C HIS A 137 20.81 -5.39 -13.35
N LEU A 138 20.52 -4.35 -14.12
CA LEU A 138 20.73 -2.95 -13.74
C LEU A 138 19.41 -2.29 -13.36
N VAL A 139 19.46 -1.36 -12.40
CA VAL A 139 18.38 -0.38 -12.19
C VAL A 139 18.99 1.00 -12.36
N CYS A 140 18.37 1.84 -13.19
CA CYS A 140 18.93 3.13 -13.59
C CYS A 140 17.93 4.27 -13.36
N ASP A 141 18.45 5.49 -13.32
CA ASP A 141 17.68 6.73 -13.44
C ASP A 141 16.45 6.82 -12.52
N ALA A 142 15.25 7.06 -13.09
CA ALA A 142 14.01 7.24 -12.34
C ALA A 142 13.65 5.99 -11.52
N PHE A 143 13.87 4.79 -12.08
CA PHE A 143 13.65 3.54 -11.35
C PHE A 143 14.63 3.36 -10.20
N LEU A 144 15.89 3.74 -10.38
CA LEU A 144 16.88 3.64 -9.29
C LEU A 144 16.55 4.61 -8.17
N ARG A 145 16.19 5.86 -8.50
CA ARG A 145 15.75 6.85 -7.52
C ARG A 145 14.52 6.36 -6.76
N TYR A 146 13.49 5.88 -7.48
CA TYR A 146 12.28 5.36 -6.86
C TYR A 146 12.57 4.16 -5.96
N TRP A 147 13.41 3.22 -6.41
CA TRP A 147 13.80 2.07 -5.61
C TRP A 147 14.51 2.48 -4.31
N GLN A 148 15.39 3.48 -4.37
CA GLN A 148 16.14 3.98 -3.21
C GLN A 148 15.29 4.83 -2.25
N SER A 149 14.25 5.50 -2.75
CA SER A 149 13.38 6.37 -1.96
C SER A 149 12.18 5.64 -1.35
N HIS A 150 12.06 4.32 -1.53
CA HIS A 150 10.95 3.52 -1.02
C HIS A 150 11.41 2.21 -0.40
N GLY A 151 10.70 1.79 0.64
CA GLY A 151 10.93 0.53 1.33
C GLY A 151 9.83 0.27 2.35
N LEU A 152 9.96 -0.85 3.04
CA LEU A 152 9.18 -1.14 4.25
C LEU A 152 9.85 -0.46 5.44
N ASP A 153 9.11 0.25 6.29
CA ASP A 153 9.69 0.90 7.47
C ASP A 153 9.89 -0.12 8.59
N PHE A 154 11.14 -0.56 8.78
CA PHE A 154 11.49 -1.56 9.79
C PHE A 154 12.20 -0.97 11.00
N ASP A 155 12.86 0.17 10.86
CA ASP A 155 13.68 0.78 11.92
C ASP A 155 13.23 2.17 12.37
N GLY A 156 12.13 2.70 11.80
CA GLY A 156 11.55 3.99 12.13
C GLY A 156 12.43 5.18 11.74
N ARG A 157 13.48 4.97 10.94
CA ARG A 157 14.38 6.03 10.52
C ARG A 157 13.83 6.75 9.29
N ARG A 158 14.34 7.97 9.09
CA ARG A 158 14.02 8.75 7.90
C ARG A 158 14.72 8.16 6.68
N GLY A 159 13.97 7.96 5.61
CA GLY A 159 14.45 7.34 4.37
C GLY A 159 14.49 5.81 4.51
N PHE A 160 14.93 5.14 3.45
CA PHE A 160 14.94 3.68 3.41
C PHE A 160 16.35 3.15 3.20
N SER A 161 16.70 2.13 3.98
CA SER A 161 17.89 1.34 3.75
C SER A 161 17.71 0.42 2.53
N GLU A 162 18.83 -0.06 1.99
CA GLU A 162 18.81 -1.02 0.89
C GLU A 162 18.00 -2.28 1.24
N ALA A 163 18.08 -2.74 2.50
CA ALA A 163 17.35 -3.90 2.96
C ALA A 163 15.83 -3.68 2.96
N GLU A 164 15.38 -2.47 3.27
CA GLU A 164 13.97 -2.09 3.29
C GLU A 164 13.40 -1.96 1.88
N SER A 165 14.18 -1.38 0.95
CA SER A 165 13.84 -1.37 -0.49
C SER A 165 13.81 -2.77 -1.09
N LEU A 166 14.78 -3.64 -0.74
CA LEU A 166 14.77 -5.05 -1.12
C LEU A 166 13.57 -5.80 -0.55
N ALA A 167 13.15 -5.49 0.68
CA ALA A 167 12.02 -6.16 1.29
C ALA A 167 10.69 -5.74 0.62
N LEU A 168 10.57 -4.50 0.15
CA LEU A 168 9.40 -4.04 -0.60
C LEU A 168 9.36 -4.56 -2.05
N PHE A 169 10.43 -4.35 -2.81
CA PHE A 169 10.43 -4.61 -4.26
C PHE A 169 11.15 -5.88 -4.66
N GLY A 170 12.16 -6.28 -3.87
CA GLY A 170 13.11 -7.32 -4.22
C GLY A 170 14.12 -6.89 -5.27
N LEU A 171 14.79 -7.90 -5.82
CA LEU A 171 15.82 -7.74 -6.84
C LEU A 171 15.20 -7.47 -8.23
N PRO A 172 15.86 -6.70 -9.12
CA PRO A 172 15.43 -6.54 -10.50
C PRO A 172 15.54 -7.88 -11.24
N LEU A 173 14.55 -8.18 -12.07
CA LEU A 173 14.43 -9.43 -12.82
C LEU A 173 14.56 -9.23 -14.35
N THR A 174 14.44 -8.00 -14.83
CA THR A 174 14.57 -7.67 -16.25
C THR A 174 15.36 -6.37 -16.41
N GLU A 175 15.83 -6.11 -17.63
CA GLU A 175 16.12 -4.73 -18.04
C GLU A 175 14.82 -3.97 -18.35
N PRO A 176 14.79 -2.63 -18.30
CA PRO A 176 13.61 -1.86 -18.63
C PRO A 176 13.27 -1.94 -20.12
N ARG A 177 11.99 -2.14 -20.45
CA ARG A 177 11.46 -2.14 -21.82
C ARG A 177 10.05 -1.55 -21.88
N LEU A 178 9.64 -1.06 -23.04
CA LEU A 178 8.25 -0.60 -23.22
C LEU A 178 7.31 -1.82 -23.17
N GLU A 179 6.33 -1.77 -22.28
CA GLU A 179 5.25 -2.76 -22.17
C GLU A 179 3.90 -2.03 -22.13
N THR A 180 2.83 -2.69 -22.60
CA THR A 180 1.46 -2.22 -22.40
C THR A 180 0.98 -2.67 -21.03
N ASN A 181 0.66 -1.74 -20.13
CA ASN A 181 0.20 -2.05 -18.78
C ASN A 181 -1.29 -2.45 -18.76
N SER A 182 -1.80 -2.79 -17.58
CA SER A 182 -3.21 -3.19 -17.38
C SER A 182 -4.22 -2.10 -17.71
N SER A 183 -3.79 -0.84 -17.75
CA SER A 183 -4.63 0.32 -18.11
C SER A 183 -4.64 0.60 -19.62
N GLY A 184 -3.82 -0.11 -20.40
CA GLY A 184 -3.70 0.05 -21.85
C GLY A 184 -2.64 1.07 -22.28
N ASP A 185 -1.93 1.69 -21.33
CA ASP A 185 -0.85 2.63 -21.62
C ASP A 185 0.42 1.87 -22.00
N THR A 186 1.19 2.41 -22.96
CA THR A 186 2.54 1.89 -23.26
C THR A 186 3.57 2.68 -22.47
N VAL A 187 4.15 2.04 -21.46
CA VAL A 187 5.05 2.66 -20.48
C VAL A 187 6.36 1.90 -20.36
N LEU A 188 7.45 2.62 -20.09
CA LEU A 188 8.72 1.97 -19.77
C LEU A 188 8.51 1.18 -18.48
N THR A 189 8.87 -0.10 -18.52
CA THR A 189 8.50 -1.08 -17.49
C THR A 189 9.72 -1.89 -17.10
N GLN A 190 9.92 -2.08 -15.80
CA GLN A 190 10.93 -3.00 -15.26
C GLN A 190 10.32 -3.91 -14.19
N TRP A 191 10.60 -5.21 -14.28
CA TRP A 191 10.09 -6.20 -13.35
C TRP A 191 11.11 -6.46 -12.22
N PHE A 192 10.58 -6.63 -11.01
CA PHE A 192 11.32 -6.97 -9.80
C PHE A 192 10.68 -8.22 -9.18
N GLU A 193 11.31 -8.82 -8.16
CA GLU A 193 10.74 -10.02 -7.52
C GLU A 193 9.31 -9.81 -7.01
N ARG A 194 9.01 -8.64 -6.43
CA ARG A 194 7.76 -8.37 -5.72
C ARG A 194 6.93 -7.24 -6.32
N ALA A 195 7.43 -6.60 -7.38
CA ALA A 195 6.81 -5.42 -7.97
C ALA A 195 7.11 -5.30 -9.47
N ARG A 196 6.34 -4.45 -10.14
CA ARG A 196 6.62 -3.96 -11.50
C ARG A 196 6.59 -2.44 -11.47
N PHE A 197 7.69 -1.82 -11.89
CA PHE A 197 7.78 -0.37 -11.99
C PHE A 197 7.38 0.07 -13.39
N GLU A 198 6.59 1.13 -13.46
CA GLU A 198 6.08 1.73 -14.69
C GLU A 198 6.40 3.23 -14.68
N LEU A 199 7.08 3.74 -15.69
CA LEU A 199 7.38 5.17 -15.82
C LEU A 199 6.29 5.87 -16.65
N HIS A 200 5.57 6.80 -16.03
CA HIS A 200 4.43 7.52 -16.58
C HIS A 200 4.80 8.96 -16.92
N THR A 201 5.49 9.14 -18.06
CA THR A 201 6.01 10.46 -18.48
C THR A 201 4.94 11.48 -18.82
N ASN A 202 3.71 11.03 -19.09
CA ASN A 202 2.51 11.86 -19.26
C ASN A 202 2.08 12.55 -17.96
N LEU A 203 2.42 11.99 -16.80
CA LEU A 203 2.11 12.55 -15.48
C LEU A 203 3.25 13.41 -14.92
N GLY A 204 4.46 13.21 -15.43
CA GLY A 204 5.66 13.98 -15.09
C GLY A 204 6.92 13.22 -15.48
N PRO A 205 8.09 13.89 -15.54
CA PRO A 205 9.31 13.30 -16.12
C PRO A 205 9.84 12.06 -15.38
N ASP A 206 9.55 11.93 -14.09
CA ASP A 206 10.07 10.87 -13.21
C ASP A 206 8.95 10.16 -12.41
N VAL A 207 7.70 10.19 -12.87
CA VAL A 207 6.58 9.57 -12.14
C VAL A 207 6.62 8.05 -12.32
N VAL A 208 7.04 7.33 -11.29
CA VAL A 208 7.06 5.86 -11.26
C VAL A 208 5.86 5.35 -10.48
N LEU A 209 5.09 4.44 -11.09
CA LEU A 209 3.95 3.76 -10.50
C LEU A 209 4.20 2.27 -10.39
N LEU A 210 3.52 1.63 -9.44
CA LEU A 210 3.57 0.18 -9.24
C LEU A 210 2.40 -0.49 -9.96
N GLY A 211 2.72 -1.49 -10.79
CA GLY A 211 1.74 -2.36 -11.42
C GLY A 211 0.88 -3.12 -10.40
N LEU A 212 -0.37 -3.42 -10.77
CA LEU A 212 -1.37 -4.08 -9.92
C LEU A 212 -1.18 -5.61 -9.92
N LEU A 213 0.01 -6.07 -9.55
CA LEU A 213 0.41 -7.48 -9.72
C LEU A 213 -0.49 -8.47 -8.98
N GLY A 214 -1.07 -8.08 -7.84
CA GLY A 214 -2.02 -8.95 -7.15
C GLY A 214 -3.32 -9.12 -7.93
N ARG A 215 -3.85 -8.05 -8.52
CA ARG A 215 -4.99 -8.15 -9.45
C ARG A 215 -4.66 -9.02 -10.66
N GLU A 216 -3.50 -8.81 -11.28
CA GLU A 216 -3.08 -9.59 -12.44
C GLU A 216 -2.90 -11.09 -12.12
N ALA A 217 -2.36 -11.41 -10.95
CA ALA A 217 -2.10 -12.78 -10.53
C ALA A 217 -3.34 -13.51 -10.00
N PHE A 218 -4.34 -12.80 -9.49
CA PHE A 218 -5.45 -13.41 -8.76
C PHE A 218 -6.85 -12.99 -9.21
N ALA A 219 -7.00 -12.23 -10.30
CA ALA A 219 -8.33 -11.95 -10.84
C ALA A 219 -8.91 -13.14 -11.62
N PRO A 220 -10.05 -13.71 -11.19
CA PRO A 220 -11.11 -14.09 -12.11
C PRO A 220 -12.00 -12.86 -12.40
N GLN A 221 -12.39 -12.60 -13.64
CA GLN A 221 -13.59 -11.79 -13.97
C GLN A 221 -14.74 -12.79 -14.21
N PRO A 222 -16.06 -12.61 -13.88
CA PRO A 222 -16.90 -11.42 -13.52
C PRO A 222 -17.91 -11.75 -12.35
N PRO A 223 -19.14 -11.17 -12.21
CA PRO A 223 -19.60 -9.77 -12.18
C PRO A 223 -19.61 -9.17 -10.75
N GLN A 224 -19.68 -7.84 -10.66
CA GLN A 224 -19.88 -7.11 -9.40
C GLN A 224 -21.15 -7.58 -8.66
N PRO A 225 -21.04 -8.01 -7.38
CA PRO A 225 -22.19 -8.03 -6.48
C PRO A 225 -22.77 -6.62 -6.35
N ALA A 226 -24.10 -6.50 -6.29
CA ALA A 226 -24.75 -5.24 -5.99
C ALA A 226 -24.19 -4.67 -4.67
N PRO A 227 -23.91 -3.35 -4.59
CA PRO A 227 -23.31 -2.78 -3.38
C PRO A 227 -24.25 -3.01 -2.19
N PRO A 228 -23.70 -3.26 -0.98
CA PRO A 228 -24.48 -3.14 0.25
C PRO A 228 -25.15 -1.75 0.32
N PRO A 229 -26.29 -1.62 1.03
CA PRO A 229 -26.99 -0.35 1.13
C PRO A 229 -26.03 0.76 1.56
N ALA A 230 -26.01 1.85 0.77
CA ALA A 230 -25.11 2.97 0.98
C ALA A 230 -25.22 3.47 2.43
N PRO A 231 -24.09 3.86 3.06
CA PRO A 231 -24.13 4.53 4.34
C PRO A 231 -25.01 5.79 4.25
N ALA A 232 -25.64 6.17 5.36
CA ALA A 232 -26.47 7.39 5.41
C ALA A 232 -25.67 8.67 5.07
N ASP A 233 -24.35 8.62 5.19
CA ASP A 233 -23.39 9.61 4.71
C ASP A 233 -22.43 8.93 3.71
N PRO A 234 -22.47 9.28 2.41
CA PRO A 234 -21.65 8.65 1.37
C PRO A 234 -20.14 8.91 1.52
N CYS A 235 -19.74 9.78 2.45
CA CYS A 235 -18.35 10.18 2.72
C CYS A 235 -17.82 9.70 4.09
N ALA A 236 -18.62 8.94 4.86
CA ALA A 236 -18.23 8.47 6.20
C ALA A 236 -17.05 7.48 6.23
N ASP A 237 -16.68 6.93 5.08
CA ASP A 237 -15.67 5.90 4.89
C ASP A 237 -14.34 6.43 4.33
N ILE A 238 -14.22 7.75 4.17
CA ILE A 238 -12.97 8.34 3.71
C ILE A 238 -11.89 8.12 4.78
N PRO A 239 -10.76 7.45 4.45
CA PRO A 239 -9.70 7.24 5.42
C PRO A 239 -9.09 8.57 5.90
N ALA A 240 -8.56 8.57 7.13
CA ALA A 240 -7.82 9.72 7.64
C ALA A 240 -6.58 10.01 6.78
N PRO A 241 -6.20 11.28 6.58
CA PRO A 241 -4.99 11.62 5.85
C PRO A 241 -3.73 11.17 6.61
N ILE A 242 -2.67 10.91 5.87
CA ILE A 242 -1.33 10.57 6.39
C ILE A 242 -0.46 11.81 6.19
N ASN A 243 0.00 12.41 7.29
CA ASN A 243 0.88 13.60 7.33
C ASN A 243 0.32 14.86 6.63
N GLY A 244 -1.00 14.93 6.40
CA GLY A 244 -1.59 15.98 5.59
C GLY A 244 -2.99 16.39 5.99
N GLU A 245 -3.47 17.39 5.27
CA GLU A 245 -4.76 18.00 5.43
C GLU A 245 -5.37 18.35 4.07
N ILE A 246 -6.70 18.42 4.04
CA ILE A 246 -7.49 18.73 2.86
C ILE A 246 -8.69 19.59 3.28
N THR A 247 -9.03 20.61 2.48
CA THR A 247 -10.11 21.55 2.82
C THR A 247 -11.48 20.88 2.86
N THR A 248 -11.75 19.95 1.96
CA THR A 248 -12.90 19.04 2.03
C THR A 248 -12.54 17.71 1.40
N ALA A 249 -12.87 16.62 2.09
CA ALA A 249 -12.69 15.28 1.59
C ALA A 249 -13.94 14.79 0.82
N CYS A 250 -15.10 15.43 1.00
CA CYS A 250 -16.35 15.03 0.36
C CYS A 250 -16.63 15.94 -0.85
N ILE A 251 -16.50 15.41 -2.06
CA ILE A 251 -16.58 16.16 -3.31
C ILE A 251 -17.96 15.97 -3.93
N THR A 252 -18.78 17.00 -3.85
CA THR A 252 -20.09 17.11 -4.52
C THR A 252 -19.98 17.92 -5.82
N ASP A 253 -21.06 17.97 -6.61
CA ASP A 253 -21.06 18.62 -7.94
C ASP A 253 -20.61 20.10 -7.91
N ASN A 254 -20.81 20.78 -6.78
CA ASN A 254 -20.45 22.18 -6.57
C ASN A 254 -19.02 22.41 -6.05
N VAL A 255 -18.25 21.36 -5.75
CA VAL A 255 -16.86 21.48 -5.29
C VAL A 255 -15.94 21.50 -6.51
N THR A 256 -15.67 22.69 -7.04
CA THR A 256 -14.85 22.87 -8.24
C THR A 256 -13.36 23.00 -7.96
N GLU A 257 -12.98 23.16 -6.69
CA GLU A 257 -11.60 23.21 -6.24
C GLU A 257 -11.46 22.66 -4.82
N ILE A 258 -10.32 22.05 -4.53
CA ILE A 258 -9.91 21.65 -3.17
C ILE A 258 -8.46 22.04 -2.96
N ALA A 259 -8.09 22.41 -1.74
CA ALA A 259 -6.71 22.61 -1.36
C ALA A 259 -6.26 21.46 -0.44
N ALA A 260 -5.04 21.00 -0.64
CA ALA A 260 -4.42 19.95 0.14
C ALA A 260 -2.97 20.28 0.42
N GLY A 261 -2.43 19.78 1.52
CA GLY A 261 -1.04 19.98 1.86
C GLY A 261 -0.60 19.16 3.06
N GLY A 262 0.66 19.31 3.44
CA GLY A 262 1.21 18.65 4.62
C GLY A 262 2.64 19.08 4.93
N PHE A 263 3.10 18.68 6.12
CA PHE A 263 4.42 19.01 6.66
C PHE A 263 5.29 17.75 6.74
N GLY A 264 6.61 17.94 6.65
CA GLY A 264 7.61 16.87 6.85
C GLY A 264 8.56 16.66 5.67
N PHE A 265 8.36 17.42 4.59
CA PHE A 265 9.29 17.45 3.47
C PHE A 265 10.62 18.09 3.88
N THR A 266 11.70 17.71 3.21
CA THR A 266 12.98 18.43 3.26
C THR A 266 12.80 19.83 2.69
N PRO A 267 13.20 20.89 3.41
CA PRO A 267 13.08 22.25 2.91
C PRO A 267 13.72 22.43 1.52
N GLY A 268 12.96 23.00 0.58
CA GLY A 268 13.40 23.20 -0.80
C GLY A 268 13.43 21.93 -1.67
N GLU A 269 12.94 20.79 -1.19
CA GLU A 269 12.84 19.60 -2.04
C GLU A 269 11.70 19.69 -3.03
N ARG A 270 11.89 19.10 -4.21
CA ARG A 270 10.81 18.96 -5.18
C ARG A 270 9.80 17.92 -4.69
N VAL A 271 8.53 18.16 -4.94
CA VAL A 271 7.42 17.26 -4.57
C VAL A 271 6.68 16.82 -5.84
N GLY A 272 6.57 15.50 -6.01
CA GLY A 272 5.75 14.88 -7.06
C GLY A 272 4.32 14.68 -6.57
N THR A 273 3.35 14.90 -7.44
CA THR A 273 1.92 14.83 -7.10
C THR A 273 1.17 13.94 -8.08
N TYR A 274 0.44 12.95 -7.58
CA TYR A 274 -0.40 12.10 -8.41
C TYR A 274 -1.67 11.70 -7.66
N ILE A 275 -2.77 11.53 -8.40
CA ILE A 275 -4.08 11.18 -7.85
C ILE A 275 -4.45 9.79 -8.35
N THR A 276 -4.67 8.86 -7.43
CA THR A 276 -5.04 7.49 -7.77
C THR A 276 -6.53 7.29 -7.45
N GLN A 277 -7.31 6.84 -8.43
CA GLN A 277 -8.64 6.29 -8.17
C GLN A 277 -8.46 4.97 -7.43
N VAL A 278 -8.97 4.94 -6.21
CA VAL A 278 -8.63 3.93 -5.22
C VAL A 278 -9.25 2.57 -5.58
N GLU A 279 -10.47 2.54 -6.14
CA GLU A 279 -11.13 1.30 -6.59
C GLU A 279 -10.46 0.63 -7.78
N THR A 280 -9.89 1.38 -8.71
CA THR A 280 -9.33 0.83 -9.95
C THR A 280 -7.82 0.72 -9.90
N GLY A 281 -7.17 1.44 -8.99
CA GLY A 281 -5.73 1.68 -8.98
C GLY A 281 -5.26 2.60 -10.12
N GLN A 282 -6.17 3.14 -10.93
CA GLN A 282 -5.86 4.00 -12.06
C GLN A 282 -5.38 5.36 -11.56
N VAL A 283 -4.27 5.86 -12.11
CA VAL A 283 -3.85 7.24 -11.87
C VAL A 283 -4.56 8.17 -12.83
N VAL A 284 -5.20 9.20 -12.28
CA VAL A 284 -6.00 10.18 -13.01
C VAL A 284 -5.24 11.51 -13.08
N GLY A 285 -5.23 12.11 -14.27
CA GLY A 285 -4.68 13.44 -14.48
C GLY A 285 -5.68 14.51 -14.05
N LEU A 286 -5.25 15.42 -13.18
CA LEU A 286 -5.97 16.65 -12.86
C LEU A 286 -5.02 17.83 -12.89
N GLU A 287 -5.56 19.01 -13.17
CA GLU A 287 -4.80 20.24 -13.09
C GLU A 287 -4.53 20.58 -11.62
N VAL A 288 -3.24 20.61 -11.28
CA VAL A 288 -2.76 20.98 -9.96
C VAL A 288 -2.09 22.34 -10.07
N VAL A 289 -2.56 23.29 -9.25
CA VAL A 289 -2.02 24.66 -9.17
C VAL A 289 -1.22 24.80 -7.88
N GLY A 290 0.05 25.19 -8.01
CA GLY A 290 0.96 25.39 -6.89
C GLY A 290 2.42 25.38 -7.35
N ASP A 291 3.34 25.70 -6.43
CA ASP A 291 4.75 25.35 -6.62
C ASP A 291 4.89 23.81 -6.63
N ASN A 292 6.02 23.29 -7.10
CA ASN A 292 6.40 21.89 -6.96
C ASN A 292 7.55 21.70 -5.98
N THR A 293 7.75 22.65 -5.07
CA THR A 293 8.84 22.67 -4.10
C THR A 293 8.28 22.90 -2.69
N ALA A 294 8.76 22.13 -1.72
CA ALA A 294 8.47 22.37 -0.31
C ALA A 294 9.14 23.67 0.17
N ASP A 295 8.46 24.42 1.03
CA ASP A 295 8.96 25.70 1.54
C ASP A 295 10.08 25.52 2.59
N ALA A 296 10.53 26.64 3.18
CA ALA A 296 11.61 26.63 4.17
C ALA A 296 11.26 25.87 5.45
N ASP A 297 9.97 25.70 5.74
CA ASP A 297 9.46 25.00 6.93
C ASP A 297 9.13 23.52 6.63
N GLY A 298 9.39 23.06 5.40
CA GLY A 298 9.10 21.69 4.97
C GLY A 298 7.61 21.43 4.74
N PHE A 299 6.85 22.50 4.50
CA PHE A 299 5.45 22.41 4.08
C PHE A 299 5.35 22.37 2.55
N TYR A 300 4.40 21.61 2.06
CA TYR A 300 4.01 21.62 0.65
C TYR A 300 2.49 21.65 0.56
N GLY A 301 1.97 22.51 -0.32
CA GLY A 301 0.53 22.66 -0.54
C GLY A 301 0.21 22.90 -2.01
N LEU A 302 -0.99 22.47 -2.40
CA LEU A 302 -1.48 22.56 -3.77
C LEU A 302 -2.99 22.78 -3.81
N ILE A 303 -3.48 23.25 -4.95
CA ILE A 303 -4.90 23.33 -5.28
C ILE A 303 -5.19 22.36 -6.42
N ILE A 304 -6.19 21.50 -6.26
CA ILE A 304 -6.72 20.65 -7.33
C ILE A 304 -7.92 21.36 -7.94
N LEU A 305 -7.90 21.56 -9.26
CA LEU A 305 -9.02 22.11 -10.01
C LEU A 305 -9.88 20.98 -10.62
N GLY A 306 -11.19 21.20 -10.63
CA GLY A 306 -12.18 20.29 -11.21
C GLY A 306 -12.28 18.89 -10.57
N PRO A 307 -12.13 18.70 -9.24
CA PRO A 307 -12.28 17.37 -8.64
C PRO A 307 -13.70 16.83 -8.82
N ASN A 308 -14.70 17.70 -9.01
CA ASN A 308 -16.08 17.32 -9.34
C ASN A 308 -16.24 16.67 -10.74
N LEU A 309 -15.27 16.84 -11.63
CA LEU A 309 -15.26 16.25 -12.98
C LEU A 309 -14.78 14.79 -12.99
N LEU A 310 -14.18 14.34 -11.89
CA LEU A 310 -13.78 12.94 -11.74
C LEU A 310 -15.00 12.01 -11.75
N PRO A 311 -14.82 10.76 -12.21
CA PRO A 311 -15.77 9.70 -11.93
C PRO A 311 -16.10 9.61 -10.43
N LYS A 312 -17.26 9.06 -10.09
CA LYS A 312 -17.58 8.77 -8.69
C LYS A 312 -16.62 7.72 -8.15
N GLY A 313 -16.21 7.87 -6.90
CA GLY A 313 -15.28 6.96 -6.24
C GLY A 313 -14.36 7.65 -5.23
N LEU A 314 -13.61 6.84 -4.50
CA LEU A 314 -12.58 7.30 -3.58
C LEU A 314 -11.26 7.54 -4.34
N TYR A 315 -10.54 8.57 -3.94
CA TYR A 315 -9.29 9.01 -4.54
C TYR A 315 -8.25 9.25 -3.45
N ALA A 316 -7.01 8.91 -3.75
CA ALA A 316 -5.84 9.22 -2.94
C ALA A 316 -4.96 10.22 -3.70
N LEU A 317 -4.87 11.44 -3.21
CA LEU A 317 -3.83 12.39 -3.61
C LEU A 317 -2.56 12.03 -2.84
N THR A 318 -1.51 11.67 -3.56
CA THR A 318 -0.18 11.45 -2.98
C THR A 318 0.75 12.59 -3.37
N MET A 319 1.37 13.21 -2.37
CA MET A 319 2.43 14.20 -2.49
C MET A 319 3.71 13.57 -1.94
N GLU A 320 4.73 13.43 -2.79
CA GLU A 320 5.94 12.68 -2.46
C GLU A 320 7.20 13.52 -2.70
N GLY A 321 8.04 13.65 -1.67
CA GLY A 321 9.32 14.32 -1.75
C GLY A 321 10.27 13.54 -2.66
N VAL A 322 10.71 14.15 -3.77
CA VAL A 322 11.55 13.50 -4.78
C VAL A 322 12.91 13.08 -4.21
N GLN A 323 13.39 13.78 -3.18
CA GLN A 323 14.69 13.52 -2.57
C GLN A 323 14.55 12.66 -1.31
N SER A 324 13.58 12.97 -0.46
CA SER A 324 13.40 12.31 0.83
C SER A 324 12.56 11.04 0.78
N GLY A 325 11.74 10.85 -0.26
CA GLY A 325 10.71 9.82 -0.31
C GLY A 325 9.57 10.04 0.70
N PHE A 326 9.55 11.17 1.42
CA PHE A 326 8.51 11.46 2.41
C PHE A 326 7.16 11.64 1.71
N LYS A 327 6.12 11.02 2.26
CA LYS A 327 4.77 11.05 1.68
C LYS A 327 3.79 11.77 2.59
N VAL A 328 3.03 12.64 1.95
CA VAL A 328 1.75 13.14 2.44
C VAL A 328 0.66 12.54 1.56
N ILE A 329 -0.34 11.91 2.18
CA ILE A 329 -1.45 11.28 1.45
C ILE A 329 -2.75 11.84 2.03
N VAL A 330 -3.59 12.40 1.17
CA VAL A 330 -4.93 12.82 1.55
C VAL A 330 -5.95 12.09 0.70
N TYR A 331 -7.05 11.69 1.34
CA TYR A 331 -8.13 10.97 0.68
C TYR A 331 -9.32 11.90 0.46
N PHE A 332 -9.95 11.79 -0.70
CA PHE A 332 -11.21 12.46 -1.00
C PHE A 332 -12.10 11.58 -1.84
N LYS A 333 -13.41 11.75 -1.72
CA LYS A 333 -14.40 10.92 -2.40
C LYS A 333 -15.35 11.78 -3.22
N ARG A 334 -15.50 11.41 -4.48
CA ARG A 334 -16.48 11.95 -5.39
C ARG A 334 -17.77 11.16 -5.27
N VAL A 335 -18.84 11.82 -4.80
CA VAL A 335 -20.15 11.20 -4.55
C VAL A 335 -21.19 11.50 -5.62
#